data_AF-A0A924L4Y0-F1
#
_entry.id   AF-A0A924L4Y0-F1
#
_cell.length_a   1.000
_cell.length_b   1.000
_cell.length_c   1.000
_cell.angle_alpha   90.00
_cell.angle_beta   90.00
_cell.angle_gamma   90.00
#
_symmetry.space_group_name_H-M   'P 1'
#
loop_
_entity.id
_entity.type
_entity.pdbx_description
1 polymer ?
#
loop_
_entity_poly.entity_id
_entity_poly.type
_entity_poly.pdbx_seq_one_letter_code
_entity_poly.pdbx_strand_id
1 'polypeptide(L)' 'MKKLNVLLLLLFLSVANVFAKNIEVKSVAELQSAINKAVSGDIIIMADATYKDAD' A
#
# COMPACT_ATOMS: atom_id res chain seq x y z
N MET A 1 26.51 5.52 -26.26
CA MET A 1 26.51 4.22 -25.54
C MET A 1 26.44 4.37 -24.02
N LYS A 2 27.33 5.15 -23.36
CA LYS A 2 27.31 5.32 -21.88
C LYS A 2 25.97 5.83 -21.30
N LYS A 3 25.29 6.76 -21.98
CA LYS A 3 24.00 7.33 -21.53
C LYS A 3 22.81 6.36 -21.60
N LEU A 4 22.86 5.37 -22.50
CA LEU A 4 21.81 4.35 -22.65
C LEU A 4 21.85 3.34 -21.50
N ASN A 5 23.05 2.94 -21.08
CA ASN A 5 23.22 2.02 -19.94
C ASN A 5 22.83 2.66 -18.60
N VAL A 6 23.05 3.96 -18.44
CA VAL A 6 22.61 4.70 -17.24
C VAL A 6 21.08 4.80 -17.17
N LEU A 7 20.42 5.04 -18.30
CA LEU A 7 18.94 5.07 -18.38
C LEU A 7 18.33 3.70 -18.06
N LEU A 8 18.94 2.62 -18.57
CA LEU A 8 18.50 1.24 -18.30
C LEU A 8 18.65 0.89 -16.81
N LEU A 9 19.75 1.32 -16.18
CA LEU A 9 19.99 1.11 -14.75
C LEU A 9 18.97 1.84 -13.88
N LEU A 10 18.58 3.07 -14.26
CA LEU A 10 17.55 3.85 -13.56
C LEU A 10 16.16 3.23 -13.66
N LEU A 11 15.82 2.61 -14.81
CA LEU A 11 14.56 1.87 -15.00
C LEU A 11 14.48 0.60 -14.15
N PHE A 12 15.61 -0.06 -13.89
CA PHE A 12 15.66 -1.24 -13.01
C PHE A 12 15.58 -0.89 -11.52
N LEU A 13 15.95 0.33 -11.13
CA LEU A 13 15.86 0.80 -9.73
C LEU A 13 14.45 1.27 -9.35
N SER A 14 13.57 1.56 -10.32
CA SER A 14 12.21 2.04 -10.05
C SER A 14 11.21 0.95 -9.63
N VAL A 15 11.62 -0.32 -9.58
CA VAL A 15 10.74 -1.45 -9.18
C VAL A 15 10.72 -1.66 -7.67
N ALA A 16 11.41 -0.83 -6.90
CA ALA A 16 11.42 -0.93 -5.45
C ALA A 16 10.05 -0.50 -4.88
N ASN A 17 9.44 -1.42 -4.11
CA ASN A 17 8.35 -1.22 -3.13
C ASN A 17 6.95 -1.74 -3.49
N VAL A 18 6.82 -2.82 -4.27
CA VAL A 18 5.58 -3.63 -4.26
C VAL A 18 5.71 -4.75 -3.23
N PHE A 19 5.89 -4.38 -1.97
CA PHE A 19 5.78 -5.36 -0.88
C PHE A 19 4.39 -5.24 -0.29
N ALA A 20 3.61 -6.32 -0.47
CA ALA A 20 2.39 -6.56 0.28
C ALA A 20 2.65 -6.35 1.77
N LYS A 21 1.83 -5.54 2.43
CA LYS A 21 1.93 -5.26 3.87
C LYS A 21 0.62 -5.55 4.60
N ASN A 22 0.75 -5.81 5.89
CA ASN A 22 -0.39 -5.87 6.80
C ASN A 22 -0.70 -4.44 7.28
N ILE A 23 -1.91 -3.96 7.03
CA ILE A 23 -2.41 -2.64 7.42
C ILE A 23 -3.43 -2.83 8.53
N GLU A 24 -3.05 -2.54 9.76
CA GLU A 24 -3.98 -2.54 10.89
C GLU A 24 -4.75 -1.21 10.93
N VAL A 25 -6.07 -1.28 11.07
CA VAL A 25 -6.97 -0.11 11.15
C VAL A 25 -7.83 -0.17 12.42
N LYS A 26 -8.04 0.99 13.06
CA LYS A 26 -8.69 1.05 14.38
C LYS A 26 -10.10 1.63 14.32
N SER A 27 -10.51 2.19 13.19
CA SER A 27 -11.82 2.83 13.04
C SER A 27 -12.38 2.70 11.62
N VAL A 28 -13.70 2.85 11.48
CA VAL A 28 -14.37 2.87 10.16
C VAL A 28 -13.89 4.05 9.32
N ALA A 29 -13.58 5.19 9.94
CA ALA A 29 -13.04 6.36 9.27
C ALA A 29 -11.66 6.08 8.64
N GLU A 30 -10.80 5.31 9.32
CA GLU A 30 -9.49 4.90 8.81
C GLU A 30 -9.59 3.85 7.70
N LEU A 31 -10.61 2.99 7.76
CA LEU A 31 -10.79 1.88 6.81
C LEU A 31 -10.86 2.38 5.36
N GLN A 32 -11.65 3.42 5.08
CA GLN A 32 -11.75 3.94 3.72
C GLN A 32 -10.42 4.51 3.22
N SER A 33 -9.66 5.17 4.10
CA SER A 33 -8.32 5.69 3.78
C SER A 33 -7.34 4.55 3.50
N ALA A 34 -7.43 3.44 4.26
CA ALA A 34 -6.63 2.25 4.06
C ALA A 34 -6.96 1.55 2.73
N ILE A 35 -8.24 1.40 2.40
CA ILE A 35 -8.71 0.84 1.12
C ILE A 35 -8.17 1.67 -0.06
N ASN A 36 -8.29 2.99 0.02
CA ASN A 36 -7.86 3.88 -1.07
C ASN A 36 -6.35 3.86 -1.33
N LYS A 37 -5.55 3.47 -0.33
CA LYS A 37 -4.08 3.44 -0.40
C LYS A 37 -3.51 2.04 -0.56
N ALA A 38 -4.33 1.01 -0.42
CA ALA A 38 -3.90 -0.38 -0.52
C ALA A 38 -3.47 -0.70 -1.95
N VAL A 39 -2.39 -1.46 -2.07
CA VAL A 39 -1.93 -2.02 -3.35
C VAL A 39 -2.22 -3.52 -3.38
N SER A 40 -2.13 -4.13 -4.57
CA SER A 40 -2.36 -5.57 -4.72
C SER A 40 -1.42 -6.37 -3.81
N GLY A 41 -2.01 -7.24 -2.99
CA GLY A 41 -1.30 -8.08 -2.02
C GLY A 41 -1.37 -7.55 -0.59
N ASP A 42 -1.75 -6.29 -0.36
CA ASP A 42 -1.95 -5.78 1.00
C ASP A 42 -3.10 -6.51 1.71
N ILE A 43 -2.94 -6.71 3.02
CA ILE A 43 -3.95 -7.29 3.91
C ILE A 43 -4.38 -6.22 4.89
N ILE A 44 -5.64 -5.80 4.83
CA ILE A 44 -6.22 -4.88 5.80
C ILE A 44 -6.83 -5.68 6.94
N ILE A 45 -6.43 -5.38 8.17
CA ILE A 45 -6.86 -6.06 9.39
C ILE A 45 -7.55 -5.03 10.29
N MET A 46 -8.83 -5.24 10.58
CA MET A 46 -9.53 -4.45 11.59
C MET A 46 -9.04 -4.89 12.97
N ALA A 47 -8.67 -3.92 13.82
CA ALA A 47 -8.37 -4.21 15.22
C ALA A 47 -9.58 -4.81 15.94
N ASP A 48 -9.36 -5.51 17.04
CA ASP A 48 -10.45 -6.02 17.86
C ASP A 48 -11.20 -4.85 18.53
N ALA A 49 -12.43 -4.58 18.06
CA ALA A 49 -13.28 -3.51 18.56
C ALA A 49 -14.75 -3.72 18.13
N THR A 50 -15.65 -2.92 18.71
CA THR A 50 -17.03 -2.80 18.22
C THR A 50 -17.13 -1.65 17.23
N TYR A 51 -17.57 -1.95 16.02
CA TYR A 51 -17.81 -0.98 14.96
C TYR A 51 -19.32 -0.75 14.81
N LYS A 52 -19.71 0.50 14.58
CA LYS A 52 -21.09 0.89 14.27
C LYS A 52 -21.12 1.39 12.83
N ASP A 53 -22.26 1.22 12.17
CA ASP A 53 -22.48 1.81 10.86
C ASP A 53 -22.35 3.34 10.94
N ALA A 54 -21.77 3.93 9.90
CA ALA A 54 -21.79 5.37 9.72
C ALA A 54 -23.17 5.73 9.17
N ASP A 55 -24.03 6.29 10.03
CA ASP A 55 -25.31 6.87 9.63
C ASP A 55 -25.14 7.99 8.58
#